data_AF-A0A496AND0-F1
#
_entry.id   AF-A0A496AND0-F1
#
_cell.length_a   1.000
_cell.length_b   1.000
_cell.length_c   1.000
_cell.angle_alpha   90.00
_cell.angle_beta   90.00
_cell.angle_gamma   90.00
#
_symmetry.space_group_name_H-M   'P 1'
#
loop_
_entity.id
_entity.type
_entity.pdbx_description
1 polymer ?
#
loop_
_entity_poly.entity_id
_entity_poly.type
_entity_poly.pdbx_seq_one_letter_code
_entity_poly.pdbx_strand_id
1 'polypeptide(L)'
;MFRCRWGSPEPQQDKGSALVSLQRRDDSGSFHIIRKDGQMDKNRQPNVEVNINYLTIDQRTGAPIVVMKEKEGASKRILLIWIGESEAGAIQMQLENLVLPRPMTHDLLKTMIETLEGAVTGVCVHRAEEQTFYAQVYLQRNGDSLNIDARPSDAIALALRCDAPIYVAEKVIEDHGFPEDELERARKRDPKDVLQNLDDDTLKQFTV
;
A
#
# COMPACT_ATOMS: atom_id res chain seq x y z
N MET A 1 36.57 2.25 -21.62
CA MET A 1 35.17 2.33 -22.10
C MET A 1 34.51 0.99 -21.80
N PHE A 2 33.88 0.87 -20.62
CA PHE A 2 33.23 -0.37 -20.20
C PHE A 2 31.82 -0.44 -20.80
N ARG A 3 31.54 -1.49 -21.58
CA ARG A 3 30.24 -1.74 -22.20
C ARG A 3 29.59 -2.88 -21.42
N CYS A 4 28.63 -2.59 -20.53
CA CYS A 4 27.80 -3.62 -19.92
C CYS A 4 26.93 -4.26 -21.00
N ARG A 5 27.10 -5.56 -21.23
CA ARG A 5 26.16 -6.39 -22.01
C ARG A 5 25.17 -6.99 -21.02
N TRP A 6 23.96 -6.44 -20.98
CA TRP A 6 22.82 -7.16 -20.42
C TRP A 6 22.39 -8.19 -21.46
N GLY A 7 22.55 -9.47 -21.13
CA GLY A 7 21.99 -10.55 -21.93
C GLY A 7 20.47 -10.50 -21.80
N SER A 8 19.77 -10.38 -22.92
CA SER A 8 18.31 -10.48 -22.94
C SER A 8 17.90 -11.88 -22.51
N PRO A 9 17.07 -12.06 -21.47
CA PRO A 9 16.40 -13.34 -21.25
C PRO A 9 15.46 -13.60 -22.44
N GLU A 10 15.44 -14.84 -22.94
CA GLU A 10 14.41 -15.29 -23.87
C GLU A 10 13.02 -15.01 -23.28
N PRO A 11 12.06 -14.51 -24.09
CA PRO A 11 10.72 -14.22 -23.60
C PRO A 11 10.03 -15.53 -23.23
N GLN A 12 10.00 -15.86 -21.94
CA GLN A 12 9.05 -16.82 -21.42
C GLN A 12 7.65 -16.23 -21.61
N GLN A 13 6.90 -16.92 -22.45
CA GLN A 13 5.59 -16.53 -22.94
C GLN A 13 4.56 -16.71 -21.81
N ASP A 14 4.47 -15.73 -20.91
CA ASP A 14 3.39 -15.68 -19.94
C ASP A 14 2.14 -15.11 -20.63
N LYS A 15 1.20 -16.01 -20.91
CA LYS A 15 -0.04 -15.70 -21.60
C LYS A 15 -1.07 -15.22 -20.57
N GLY A 16 -1.16 -13.90 -20.42
CA GLY A 16 -2.44 -13.25 -20.13
C GLY A 16 -2.47 -12.33 -18.90
N SER A 17 -2.34 -11.03 -19.14
CA SER A 17 -2.92 -10.03 -18.24
C SER A 17 -3.32 -8.80 -19.06
N ALA A 18 -4.60 -8.70 -19.43
CA ALA A 18 -5.17 -7.58 -20.16
C ALA A 18 -5.56 -6.43 -19.22
N LEU A 19 -5.05 -5.22 -19.53
CA LEU A 19 -5.77 -3.94 -19.67
C LEU A 19 -7.04 -3.73 -18.84
N VAL A 20 -7.01 -2.72 -17.96
CA VAL A 20 -8.08 -2.30 -17.04
C VAL A 20 -8.38 -0.80 -17.18
N SER A 21 -9.67 -0.45 -17.28
CA SER A 21 -10.16 0.93 -17.18
C SER A 21 -11.04 1.11 -15.95
N LEU A 22 -10.83 2.18 -15.18
CA LEU A 22 -11.64 2.51 -14.00
C LEU A 22 -12.88 3.33 -14.42
N GLN A 23 -14.10 2.86 -14.12
CA GLN A 23 -15.31 3.71 -14.14
C GLN A 23 -16.31 3.38 -13.00
N ARG A 24 -16.70 4.49 -12.34
CA ARG A 24 -17.79 4.87 -11.40
C ARG A 24 -18.56 3.87 -10.49
N ARG A 25 -18.69 4.36 -9.23
CA ARG A 25 -19.52 3.98 -8.06
C ARG A 25 -20.88 3.34 -8.38
N ASP A 26 -21.18 2.26 -7.67
CA ASP A 26 -22.52 1.81 -7.33
C ASP A 26 -22.93 2.25 -5.91
N ASP A 27 -24.23 2.15 -5.60
CA ASP A 27 -24.86 2.64 -4.36
C ASP A 27 -24.41 1.87 -3.09
N SER A 28 -23.55 0.85 -3.24
CA SER A 28 -22.97 0.02 -2.17
C SER A 28 -21.54 0.38 -1.80
N GLY A 29 -20.92 1.38 -2.44
CA GLY A 29 -19.54 1.80 -2.14
C GLY A 29 -18.47 0.79 -2.58
N SER A 30 -18.80 -0.13 -3.48
CA SER A 30 -17.89 -1.19 -3.93
C SER A 30 -17.22 -0.79 -5.26
N PHE A 31 -15.88 -0.88 -5.33
CA PHE A 31 -15.13 -0.56 -6.55
C PHE A 31 -14.84 -1.83 -7.36
N HIS A 32 -15.40 -1.91 -8.57
CA HIS A 32 -15.14 -3.01 -9.51
C HIS A 32 -14.15 -2.59 -10.58
N ILE A 33 -13.02 -3.30 -10.64
CA ILE A 33 -11.99 -3.07 -11.64
C ILE A 33 -12.23 -4.05 -12.81
N ILE A 34 -12.66 -3.52 -13.96
CA ILE A 34 -13.10 -4.30 -15.14
C ILE A 34 -11.93 -4.45 -16.14
N ARG A 35 -11.67 -5.68 -16.60
CA ARG A 35 -10.76 -5.93 -17.73
C ARG A 35 -11.43 -5.56 -19.06
N LYS A 36 -10.65 -5.11 -20.05
CA LYS A 36 -11.12 -4.56 -21.35
C LYS A 36 -11.96 -5.55 -22.20
N ASP A 37 -11.96 -6.84 -21.85
CA ASP A 37 -12.69 -7.95 -22.47
C ASP A 37 -14.10 -8.20 -21.87
N GLY A 38 -14.58 -7.35 -20.96
CA GLY A 38 -15.97 -7.39 -20.47
C GLY A 38 -16.30 -8.62 -19.62
N GLN A 39 -15.31 -9.43 -19.28
CA GLN A 39 -15.45 -10.58 -18.39
C GLN A 39 -15.03 -10.19 -16.96
N MET A 40 -15.99 -10.31 -16.04
CA MET A 40 -15.76 -10.23 -14.60
C MET A 40 -14.72 -11.28 -14.19
N ASP A 41 -13.62 -10.84 -13.56
CA ASP A 41 -12.71 -11.76 -12.88
C ASP A 41 -13.43 -12.33 -11.64
N LYS A 42 -13.99 -13.52 -11.81
CA LYS A 42 -14.82 -14.21 -10.80
C LYS A 42 -14.06 -14.59 -9.53
N ASN A 43 -12.75 -14.38 -9.48
CA ASN A 43 -11.88 -14.75 -8.36
C ASN A 43 -11.23 -13.54 -7.67
N ARG A 44 -11.71 -12.32 -7.94
CA ARG A 44 -11.11 -11.10 -7.40
C ARG A 44 -11.52 -10.87 -5.95
N GLN A 45 -10.52 -10.79 -5.06
CA GLN A 45 -10.74 -10.41 -3.68
C GLN A 45 -11.26 -8.96 -3.62
N PRO A 46 -12.27 -8.66 -2.77
CA PRO A 46 -12.72 -7.30 -2.55
C PRO A 46 -11.57 -6.45 -1.99
N ASN A 47 -11.54 -5.16 -2.32
CA ASN A 47 -10.56 -4.21 -1.81
C ASN A 47 -11.28 -3.07 -1.11
N VAL A 48 -10.73 -2.61 0.01
CA VAL A 48 -11.19 -1.43 0.74
C VAL A 48 -10.26 -0.27 0.51
N GLU A 49 -10.83 0.90 0.28
CA GLU A 49 -10.04 2.13 0.22
C GLU A 49 -9.69 2.60 1.62
N VAL A 50 -8.43 2.99 1.80
CA VAL A 50 -7.90 3.42 3.08
C VAL A 50 -7.19 4.76 2.97
N ASN A 51 -7.06 5.44 4.09
CA ASN A 51 -6.21 6.61 4.27
C ASN A 51 -5.06 6.29 5.20
N ILE A 52 -3.94 6.99 5.01
CA ILE A 52 -2.90 7.05 6.02
C ILE A 52 -3.38 8.00 7.12
N ASN A 53 -3.62 7.45 8.32
CA ASN A 53 -4.15 8.23 9.45
C ASN A 53 -3.02 9.02 10.12
N TYR A 54 -1.95 8.33 10.54
CA TYR A 54 -0.73 8.92 11.08
C TYR A 54 0.40 7.87 11.10
N LEU A 55 1.63 8.32 11.34
CA LEU A 55 2.75 7.45 11.69
C LEU A 55 2.96 7.47 13.20
N THR A 56 3.39 6.34 13.75
CA THR A 56 3.77 6.23 15.15
C THR A 56 5.02 5.37 15.29
N ILE A 57 5.53 5.22 16.50
CA ILE A 57 6.72 4.43 16.79
C ILE A 57 6.34 3.36 17.78
N ASP A 58 6.83 2.16 17.53
CA ASP A 58 6.81 1.09 18.50
C ASP A 58 7.72 1.41 19.69
N GLN A 59 7.14 1.60 20.87
CA GLN A 59 7.89 1.95 22.07
C GLN A 59 8.83 0.82 22.54
N ARG A 60 8.63 -0.43 22.10
CA ARG A 60 9.48 -1.57 22.45
C ARG A 60 10.70 -1.66 21.55
N THR A 61 10.48 -1.54 20.24
CA THR A 61 11.50 -1.80 19.22
C THR A 61 12.11 -0.53 18.63
N GLY A 62 11.45 0.63 18.81
CA GLY A 62 11.78 1.88 18.13
C GLY A 62 11.34 1.91 16.67
N ALA A 63 10.74 0.83 16.15
CA ALA A 63 10.38 0.72 14.74
C ALA A 63 9.17 1.62 14.38
N PRO A 64 9.24 2.38 13.28
CA PRO A 64 8.09 3.13 12.79
C PRO A 64 6.94 2.23 12.32
N ILE A 65 5.71 2.69 12.58
CA ILE A 65 4.47 2.03 12.18
C ILE A 65 3.62 3.02 11.39
N VAL A 66 3.15 2.60 10.22
CA VAL A 66 2.12 3.31 9.46
C VAL A 66 0.74 2.80 9.89
N VAL A 67 -0.13 3.73 10.30
CA VAL A 67 -1.51 3.43 10.67
C VAL A 67 -2.42 3.75 9.49
N MET A 68 -2.99 2.70 8.89
CA MET A 68 -3.89 2.80 7.75
C MET A 68 -5.32 2.59 8.22
N LYS A 69 -6.24 3.46 7.81
CA LYS A 69 -7.63 3.44 8.26
C LYS A 69 -8.57 3.34 7.07
N GLU A 70 -9.53 2.43 7.16
CA GLU A 70 -10.63 2.29 6.21
C GLU A 70 -11.42 3.61 6.07
N LYS A 71 -11.61 4.08 4.83
CA LYS A 71 -12.28 5.35 4.50
C LYS A 71 -13.79 5.30 4.74
N GLU A 72 -14.42 4.23 4.29
CA GLU A 72 -15.86 4.04 4.27
C GLU A 72 -16.19 2.68 4.91
N GLY A 73 -17.18 2.62 5.80
CA GLY A 73 -17.56 1.38 6.49
C GLY A 73 -18.00 1.61 7.93
N ALA A 74 -18.92 0.78 8.43
CA ALA A 74 -19.43 0.87 9.80
C ALA A 74 -18.37 0.49 10.86
N SER A 75 -17.46 -0.42 10.50
CA SER A 75 -16.51 -1.05 11.42
C SER A 75 -15.20 -0.29 11.61
N LYS A 76 -14.97 0.81 10.86
CA LYS A 76 -13.77 1.68 10.90
C LYS A 76 -12.48 0.91 11.22
N ARG A 77 -12.12 -0.06 10.37
CA ARG A 77 -10.98 -0.94 10.63
C ARG A 77 -9.65 -0.23 10.40
N ILE A 78 -8.65 -0.64 11.15
CA ILE A 78 -7.28 -0.15 11.09
C ILE A 78 -6.35 -1.31 10.75
N LEU A 79 -5.36 -1.05 9.90
CA LEU A 79 -4.22 -1.91 9.63
C LEU A 79 -2.93 -1.21 10.05
N LEU A 80 -2.05 -1.93 10.75
CA LEU A 80 -0.72 -1.47 11.13
C LEU A 80 0.33 -2.16 10.27
N ILE A 81 1.26 -1.38 9.72
CA ILE A 81 2.40 -1.91 8.97
C ILE A 81 3.68 -1.30 9.53
N TRP A 82 4.56 -2.16 10.03
CA TRP A 82 5.91 -1.78 10.43
C TRP A 82 6.76 -1.50 9.19
N ILE A 83 7.49 -0.39 9.21
CA ILE A 83 8.36 0.04 8.11
C ILE A 83 9.70 0.52 8.66
N GLY A 84 10.68 0.70 7.77
CA GLY A 84 11.97 1.27 8.16
C GLY A 84 11.92 2.77 8.38
N GLU A 85 12.91 3.30 9.12
CA GLU A 85 13.05 4.73 9.42
C GLU A 85 13.15 5.60 8.16
N SER A 86 13.89 5.13 7.16
CA SER A 86 14.07 5.86 5.90
C SER A 86 12.74 5.97 5.14
N GLU A 87 11.97 4.90 5.09
CA GLU A 87 10.65 4.91 4.48
C GLU A 87 9.65 5.76 5.27
N ALA A 88 9.70 5.70 6.60
CA ALA A 88 8.85 6.51 7.47
C ALA A 88 9.08 8.00 7.25
N GLY A 89 10.34 8.43 7.15
CA GLY A 89 10.70 9.80 6.80
C GLY A 89 10.12 10.22 5.45
N ALA A 90 10.26 9.37 4.42
CA ALA A 90 9.76 9.68 3.07
C ALA A 90 8.22 9.83 3.01
N ILE A 91 7.49 9.07 3.83
CA ILE A 91 6.03 9.18 3.95
C ILE A 91 5.64 10.41 4.78
N GLN A 92 6.25 10.60 5.95
CA GLN A 92 5.95 11.70 6.87
C GLN A 92 6.09 13.06 6.19
N MET A 93 7.18 13.25 5.44
CA MET A 93 7.41 14.49 4.70
C MET A 93 6.30 14.79 3.68
N GLN A 94 5.77 13.75 3.03
CA GLN A 94 4.69 13.91 2.06
C GLN A 94 3.36 14.22 2.76
N LEU A 95 3.07 13.59 3.90
CA LEU A 95 1.87 13.90 4.70
C LEU A 95 1.89 15.36 5.21
N GLU A 96 3.06 15.87 5.56
CA GLU A 96 3.26 17.27 5.95
C GLU A 96 3.34 18.24 4.77
N ASN A 97 3.27 17.74 3.53
CA ASN A 97 3.43 18.52 2.30
C ASN A 97 4.76 19.32 2.26
N LEU A 98 5.83 18.75 2.81
CA LEU A 98 7.15 19.36 2.80
C LEU A 98 7.78 19.30 1.41
N VAL A 99 7.97 20.46 0.79
CA VAL A 99 8.64 20.59 -0.50
C VAL A 99 10.14 20.85 -0.31
N LEU A 100 10.96 19.92 -0.78
CA LEU A 100 12.42 20.06 -0.75
C LEU A 100 12.96 20.71 -2.04
N PRO A 101 14.13 21.39 -1.97
CA PRO A 101 14.76 22.00 -3.15
C PRO A 101 15.28 20.98 -4.18
N ARG A 102 15.47 19.72 -3.78
CA ARG A 102 15.90 18.62 -4.64
C ARG A 102 14.93 17.45 -4.47
N PRO A 103 14.57 16.75 -5.57
CA PRO A 103 13.66 15.62 -5.50
C PRO A 103 14.27 14.46 -4.72
N MET A 104 13.46 13.83 -3.88
CA MET A 104 13.77 12.56 -3.22
C MET A 104 13.52 11.38 -4.17
N THR A 105 13.84 10.16 -3.73
CA THR A 105 13.70 8.94 -4.52
C THR A 105 12.30 8.76 -5.11
N HIS A 106 11.25 8.92 -4.30
CA HIS A 106 9.88 8.75 -4.76
C HIS A 106 9.39 9.91 -5.65
N ASP A 107 9.95 11.12 -5.48
CA ASP A 107 9.67 12.26 -6.38
C ASP A 107 10.31 12.03 -7.76
N LEU A 108 11.55 11.52 -7.77
CA LEU A 108 12.23 11.10 -8.98
C LEU A 108 11.46 9.98 -9.68
N LEU A 109 10.97 8.98 -8.93
CA LEU A 109 10.20 7.87 -9.48
C LEU A 109 8.88 8.35 -10.11
N LYS A 110 8.14 9.22 -9.43
CA LYS A 110 6.96 9.90 -9.99
C LYS A 110 7.32 10.60 -11.31
N THR A 111 8.36 11.43 -11.29
CA THR A 111 8.79 12.18 -12.48
C THR A 111 9.17 11.24 -13.63
N MET A 112 9.85 10.13 -13.35
CA MET A 112 10.21 9.13 -14.35
C MET A 112 8.97 8.47 -14.96
N ILE A 113 8.00 8.10 -14.12
CA ILE A 113 6.73 7.50 -14.57
C ILE A 113 5.98 8.47 -15.49
N GLU A 114 5.82 9.72 -15.06
CA GLU A 114 5.13 10.77 -15.83
C GLU A 114 5.86 11.08 -17.16
N THR A 115 7.20 11.17 -17.13
CA THR A 115 8.03 11.41 -18.32
C THR A 115 7.91 10.28 -19.34
N LEU A 116 7.68 9.05 -18.87
CA LEU A 116 7.43 7.89 -19.72
C LEU A 116 5.97 7.77 -20.14
N GLU A 117 5.15 8.79 -19.89
CA GLU A 117 3.71 8.82 -20.20
C GLU A 117 2.89 7.76 -19.44
N GLY A 118 3.38 7.38 -18.25
CA GLY A 118 2.67 6.52 -17.31
C GLY A 118 1.93 7.32 -16.24
N ALA A 119 0.91 6.70 -15.65
CA ALA A 119 0.16 7.24 -14.53
C ALA A 119 -0.02 6.18 -13.43
N VAL A 120 0.28 6.52 -12.18
CA VAL A 120 -0.08 5.68 -11.03
C VAL A 120 -1.55 5.89 -10.74
N THR A 121 -2.34 4.83 -10.92
CA THR A 121 -3.81 4.84 -10.77
C THR A 121 -4.28 4.40 -9.39
N GLY A 122 -3.37 3.80 -8.61
CA GLY A 122 -3.61 3.38 -7.23
C GLY A 122 -2.54 2.42 -6.76
N VAL A 123 -2.60 2.07 -5.48
CA VAL A 123 -1.77 1.01 -4.90
C VAL A 123 -2.62 0.10 -4.04
N CYS A 124 -2.21 -1.14 -3.84
CA CYS A 124 -2.95 -2.10 -3.03
C CYS A 124 -2.02 -2.97 -2.19
N VAL A 125 -2.23 -3.00 -0.87
CA VAL A 125 -1.67 -4.04 0.00
C VAL A 125 -2.55 -5.27 -0.16
N HIS A 126 -2.12 -6.22 -0.98
CA HIS A 126 -2.99 -7.29 -1.48
C HIS A 126 -2.74 -8.65 -0.83
N ARG A 127 -1.67 -8.79 -0.04
CA ARG A 127 -1.28 -10.06 0.57
C ARG A 127 -0.42 -9.85 1.80
N ALA A 128 -0.52 -10.79 2.72
CA ALA A 128 0.40 -10.97 3.84
C ALA A 128 0.79 -12.45 3.93
N GLU A 129 2.08 -12.74 4.02
CA GLU A 129 2.63 -14.09 4.20
C GLU A 129 3.74 -14.02 5.24
N GLU A 130 3.74 -14.92 6.24
CA GLU A 130 4.80 -15.01 7.25
C GLU A 130 5.24 -13.63 7.77
N GLN A 131 4.26 -12.79 8.14
CA GLN A 131 4.46 -11.44 8.69
C GLN A 131 4.94 -10.36 7.69
N THR A 132 5.10 -10.70 6.42
CA THR A 132 5.50 -9.77 5.37
C THR A 132 4.29 -9.36 4.54
N PHE A 133 4.00 -8.06 4.51
CA PHE A 133 2.99 -7.48 3.64
C PHE A 133 3.56 -7.22 2.25
N TYR A 134 2.77 -7.55 1.22
CA TYR A 134 3.09 -7.30 -0.19
C TYR A 134 2.11 -6.28 -0.76
N ALA A 135 2.64 -5.37 -1.57
CA ALA A 135 1.84 -4.37 -2.24
C ALA A 135 2.05 -4.40 -3.76
N GLN A 136 1.06 -3.88 -4.48
CA GLN A 136 1.14 -3.65 -5.91
C GLN A 136 0.91 -2.19 -6.21
N VAL A 137 1.70 -1.65 -7.14
CA VAL A 137 1.45 -0.35 -7.77
C VAL A 137 0.70 -0.59 -9.07
N TYR A 138 -0.47 0.02 -9.21
CA TYR A 138 -1.29 -0.03 -10.41
C TYR A 138 -0.90 1.12 -11.34
N LEU A 139 -0.22 0.79 -12.44
CA LEU A 139 0.25 1.74 -13.43
C LEU A 139 -0.60 1.64 -14.71
N GLN A 140 -0.95 2.78 -15.30
CA GLN A 140 -1.53 2.86 -16.62
C GLN A 140 -0.59 3.56 -17.60
N ARG A 141 -0.43 3.04 -18.82
CA ARG A 141 0.38 3.64 -19.88
C ARG A 141 -0.14 3.21 -21.26
N ASN A 142 -0.37 4.13 -22.18
CA ASN A 142 -0.84 3.82 -23.54
C ASN A 142 -2.10 2.94 -23.60
N GLY A 143 -2.98 3.11 -22.62
CA GLY A 143 -4.14 2.27 -22.41
C GLY A 143 -3.85 1.06 -21.54
N ASP A 144 -2.65 0.47 -21.60
CA ASP A 144 -2.21 -0.73 -20.86
C ASP A 144 -2.22 -0.52 -19.36
N SER A 145 -2.56 -1.59 -18.64
CA SER A 145 -2.53 -1.63 -17.18
C SER A 145 -1.48 -2.63 -16.74
N LEU A 146 -0.60 -2.19 -15.84
CA LEU A 146 0.53 -2.93 -15.32
C LEU A 146 0.43 -2.95 -13.81
N ASN A 147 0.66 -4.12 -13.22
CA ASN A 147 0.77 -4.27 -11.77
C ASN A 147 2.24 -4.53 -11.44
N ILE A 148 2.82 -3.66 -10.62
CA ILE A 148 4.24 -3.75 -10.24
C ILE A 148 4.31 -4.15 -8.78
N ASP A 149 5.00 -5.24 -8.49
CA ASP A 149 5.27 -5.68 -7.11
C ASP A 149 6.10 -4.62 -6.37
N ALA A 150 5.71 -4.34 -5.13
CA ALA A 150 6.31 -3.32 -4.30
C ALA A 150 6.18 -3.66 -2.82
N ARG A 151 7.10 -3.13 -2.01
CA ARG A 151 6.89 -3.07 -0.57
C ARG A 151 5.77 -2.08 -0.26
N PRO A 152 4.93 -2.32 0.77
CA PRO A 152 3.87 -1.39 1.15
C PRO A 152 4.37 0.03 1.40
N SER A 153 5.52 0.19 2.05
CA SER A 153 6.14 1.48 2.31
C SER A 153 6.41 2.30 1.05
N ASP A 154 7.00 1.67 0.03
CA ASP A 154 7.31 2.32 -1.25
C ASP A 154 6.04 2.65 -2.04
N ALA A 155 5.08 1.71 -2.05
CA ALA A 155 3.80 1.90 -2.73
C ALA A 155 3.02 3.07 -2.12
N ILE A 156 2.93 3.14 -0.78
CA ILE A 156 2.29 4.24 -0.05
C ILE A 156 3.00 5.56 -0.34
N ALA A 157 4.33 5.60 -0.24
CA ALA A 157 5.11 6.82 -0.47
C ALA A 157 4.94 7.37 -1.90
N LEU A 158 4.81 6.49 -2.90
CA LEU A 158 4.52 6.87 -4.29
C LEU A 158 3.07 7.31 -4.46
N ALA A 159 2.11 6.59 -3.89
CA ALA A 159 0.69 6.92 -3.99
C ALA A 159 0.39 8.33 -3.45
N LEU A 160 0.96 8.67 -2.29
CA LEU A 160 0.81 10.00 -1.68
C LEU A 160 1.40 11.13 -2.54
N ARG A 161 2.40 10.86 -3.38
CA ARG A 161 3.01 11.85 -4.30
C ARG A 161 2.25 11.98 -5.60
N CYS A 162 1.58 10.91 -6.01
CA CYS A 162 0.75 10.85 -7.21
C CYS A 162 -0.71 11.21 -6.95
N ASP A 163 -1.08 11.53 -5.69
CA ASP A 163 -2.47 11.69 -5.25
C ASP A 163 -3.36 10.49 -5.64
N ALA A 164 -2.78 9.30 -5.61
CA ALA A 164 -3.42 8.06 -6.03
C ALA A 164 -4.10 7.36 -4.84
N PRO A 165 -5.24 6.68 -5.06
CA PRO A 165 -5.94 5.96 -4.00
C PRO A 165 -5.10 4.78 -3.47
N ILE A 166 -5.21 4.55 -2.17
CA ILE A 166 -4.55 3.45 -1.47
C ILE A 166 -5.62 2.44 -1.07
N TYR A 167 -5.39 1.18 -1.43
CA TYR A 167 -6.28 0.07 -1.14
C TYR A 167 -5.61 -0.98 -0.26
N VAL A 168 -6.44 -1.75 0.44
CA VAL A 168 -6.05 -2.98 1.13
C VAL A 168 -7.04 -4.07 0.70
N ALA A 169 -6.55 -5.28 0.43
CA ALA A 169 -7.44 -6.40 0.15
C ALA A 169 -8.28 -6.72 1.40
N GLU A 170 -9.57 -7.00 1.21
CA GLU A 170 -10.52 -7.28 2.30
C GLU A 170 -10.00 -8.38 3.21
N LYS A 171 -9.48 -9.46 2.62
CA LYS A 171 -8.88 -10.56 3.37
C LYS A 171 -7.71 -10.12 4.26
N VAL A 172 -6.88 -9.19 3.78
CA VAL A 172 -5.74 -8.69 4.56
C VAL A 172 -6.23 -7.89 5.77
N ILE A 173 -7.25 -7.05 5.61
CA ILE A 173 -7.80 -6.28 6.73
C ILE A 173 -8.67 -7.14 7.67
N GLU A 174 -9.27 -8.22 7.17
CA GLU A 174 -9.96 -9.23 8.00
C GLU A 174 -8.98 -10.03 8.86
N ASP A 175 -7.86 -10.48 8.26
CA ASP A 175 -6.88 -11.34 8.92
C ASP A 175 -5.94 -10.56 9.86
N HIS A 176 -5.65 -9.29 9.55
CA HIS A 176 -4.63 -8.49 10.26
C HIS A 176 -5.11 -7.13 10.77
N GLY A 177 -6.34 -6.73 10.42
CA GLY A 177 -6.91 -5.46 10.88
C GLY A 177 -7.65 -5.61 12.20
N PHE A 178 -7.87 -4.49 12.88
CA PHE A 178 -8.66 -4.43 14.11
C PHE A 178 -9.54 -3.17 14.15
N PRO A 179 -10.59 -3.12 14.99
CA PRO A 179 -11.46 -1.96 15.12
C PRO A 179 -10.74 -0.70 15.63
N GLU A 180 -11.06 0.48 15.09
CA GLU A 180 -10.48 1.76 15.54
C GLU A 180 -10.69 2.02 17.04
N ASP A 181 -11.83 1.64 17.58
CA ASP A 181 -12.15 1.89 18.98
C ASP A 181 -11.30 1.06 19.94
N GLU A 182 -10.81 -0.11 19.50
CA GLU A 182 -9.86 -0.92 20.26
C GLU A 182 -8.51 -0.20 20.39
N LEU A 183 -8.02 0.40 19.29
CA LEU A 183 -6.79 1.19 19.30
C LEU A 183 -6.90 2.42 20.21
N GLU A 184 -8.03 3.13 20.12
CA GLU A 184 -8.30 4.31 20.94
C GLU A 184 -8.45 3.97 22.43
N ARG A 185 -9.07 2.83 22.76
CA ARG A 185 -9.13 2.32 24.14
C ARG A 185 -7.75 1.97 24.64
N ALA A 186 -6.95 1.27 23.84
CA ALA A 186 -5.58 0.92 24.20
C ALA A 186 -4.74 2.18 24.42
N ARG A 187 -4.92 3.22 23.60
CA ARG A 187 -4.25 4.54 23.76
C ARG A 187 -4.61 5.24 25.05
N LYS A 188 -5.88 5.16 25.47
CA LYS A 188 -6.39 5.81 26.67
C LYS A 188 -6.05 5.08 27.97
N ARG A 189 -5.84 3.75 27.91
CA ARG A 189 -5.55 2.92 29.08
C ARG A 189 -4.10 3.10 29.54
N ASP A 190 -3.17 3.15 28.60
CA ASP A 190 -1.78 3.57 28.74
C ASP A 190 -1.24 3.80 27.31
N PRO A 191 -0.55 4.91 26.97
CA PRO A 191 0.06 5.07 25.65
C PRO A 191 1.02 3.94 25.25
N LYS A 192 1.49 3.16 26.25
CA LYS A 192 2.31 1.96 26.07
C LYS A 192 1.51 0.69 25.72
N ASP A 193 0.21 0.66 25.99
CA ASP A 193 -0.66 -0.53 25.88
C ASP A 193 -1.16 -0.80 24.43
N VAL A 194 -1.12 0.24 23.59
CA VAL A 194 -1.58 0.24 22.18
C VAL A 194 -0.93 -0.85 21.34
N LEU A 195 0.29 -1.21 21.72
CA LEU A 195 1.14 -2.18 21.04
C LEU A 195 1.44 -3.40 21.92
N GLN A 196 0.94 -3.43 23.16
CA GLN A 196 1.22 -4.53 24.10
C GLN A 196 0.09 -5.57 24.16
N ASN A 197 -1.14 -5.22 23.75
CA ASN A 197 -2.28 -6.14 23.82
C ASN A 197 -2.70 -6.81 22.49
N LEU A 198 -1.89 -6.67 21.42
CA LEU A 198 -1.96 -7.60 20.29
C LEU A 198 -1.10 -8.82 20.66
N ASP A 199 -1.66 -9.69 21.49
CA ASP A 199 -1.12 -10.94 22.03
C ASP A 199 0.41 -11.00 22.19
N ASP A 200 0.89 -11.10 23.44
CA ASP A 200 2.30 -11.34 23.75
C ASP A 200 2.91 -12.57 23.02
N ASP A 201 2.09 -13.47 22.45
CA ASP A 201 2.53 -14.57 21.58
C ASP A 201 2.69 -14.17 20.10
N THR A 202 2.03 -13.11 19.65
CA THR A 202 2.26 -12.47 18.33
C THR A 202 3.55 -11.65 18.39
N LEU A 203 3.77 -10.83 19.42
CA LEU A 203 4.95 -9.93 19.52
C LEU A 203 6.28 -10.65 19.77
N LYS A 204 6.27 -11.85 20.38
CA LYS A 204 7.48 -12.68 20.53
C LYS A 204 8.00 -13.23 19.20
N GLN A 205 7.21 -13.18 18.13
CA GLN A 205 7.60 -13.66 16.82
C GLN A 205 8.23 -12.58 15.92
N PHE A 206 8.17 -11.30 16.33
CA PHE A 206 8.67 -10.14 15.58
C PHE A 206 9.91 -9.49 16.22
N THR A 207 10.49 -10.12 17.24
CA THR A 207 11.73 -9.65 17.87
C THR A 207 12.83 -10.65 17.58
N VAL A 208 13.88 -10.23 16.85
CA VAL A 208 15.17 -10.94 16.79
C VAL A 208 15.90 -10.74 18.12
#